data_AF-A0A3D2FS41-F1
#
_entry.id   AF-A0A3D2FS41-F1
#
_cell.length_a   1.000
_cell.length_b   1.000
_cell.length_c   1.000
_cell.angle_alpha   90.00
_cell.angle_beta   90.00
_cell.angle_gamma   90.00
#
_symmetry.space_group_name_H-M   'P 1'
#
loop_
_entity.id
_entity.type
_entity.pdbx_description
1 polymer ?
#
loop_
_entity_poly.entity_id
_entity_poly.type
_entity_poly.pdbx_seq_one_letter_code
_entity_poly.pdbx_strand_id
1 'polypeptide(L)'
;MPKLKRDLGKLSGYATIIGILVGAGIFRVTGEAGAVAGSAVPWAYLLFAPIVLCTAMAYSVFISTPLGMRPGGAYIHISRTFGNYYFGFIAMWMKFFAFFGAISFMAISLGDYMTFFIPDS
;
A
#
# COMPACT_ATOMS: atom_id res chain seq x y z
N MET A 1 -9.88 30.51 5.62
CA MET A 1 -9.57 29.27 4.89
C MET A 1 -10.23 28.10 5.61
N PRO A 2 -11.05 27.28 4.93
CA PRO A 2 -11.69 26.13 5.58
C PRO A 2 -10.61 25.11 5.98
N LYS A 3 -10.49 24.83 7.28
CA LYS A 3 -9.65 23.76 7.81
C LYS A 3 -10.35 22.43 7.50
N LEU A 4 -9.67 21.48 6.85
CA LEU A 4 -10.22 20.13 6.69
C LEU A 4 -10.62 19.59 8.07
N LYS A 5 -11.87 19.12 8.19
CA LYS A 5 -12.33 18.38 9.36
C LYS A 5 -11.50 17.09 9.41
N ARG A 6 -10.75 16.87 10.49
CA ARG A 6 -9.99 15.62 10.68
C ARG A 6 -10.97 14.50 11.05
N ASP A 7 -11.70 14.00 10.05
CA ASP A 7 -12.69 12.93 10.23
C ASP A 7 -12.09 11.52 10.12
N LEU A 8 -10.85 11.39 9.65
CA LEU A 8 -10.12 10.12 9.80
C LEU A 8 -9.65 9.96 11.24
N GLY A 9 -10.50 9.34 12.07
CA GLY A 9 -10.11 8.77 13.35
C GLY A 9 -9.16 7.57 13.19
N LYS A 10 -8.62 7.08 14.31
CA LYS A 10 -7.70 5.93 14.31
C LYS A 10 -8.34 4.68 13.69
N LEU A 11 -9.61 4.44 14.00
CA LEU A 11 -10.39 3.30 13.50
C LEU A 11 -10.55 3.30 11.99
N SER A 12 -10.91 4.43 11.38
CA SER A 12 -11.04 4.50 9.92
C SER A 12 -9.70 4.33 9.23
N GLY A 13 -8.61 4.86 9.80
CA GLY A 13 -7.26 4.60 9.33
C GLY A 13 -6.88 3.11 9.32
N TYR A 14 -7.14 2.40 10.42
CA TYR A 14 -6.89 0.95 10.49
C TYR A 14 -7.76 0.18 9.49
N ALA A 15 -9.05 0.51 9.41
CA ALA A 15 -9.97 -0.14 8.47
C ALA A 15 -9.53 0.04 7.02
N THR A 16 -9.05 1.23 6.63
CA THR A 16 -8.52 1.48 5.29
C THR A 16 -7.29 0.62 4.99
N ILE A 17 -6.32 0.56 5.92
CA ILE A 17 -5.09 -0.22 5.71
C ILE A 17 -5.42 -1.72 5.64
N ILE A 18 -6.24 -2.23 6.56
CA ILE A 18 -6.66 -3.63 6.57
C ILE A 18 -7.41 -3.96 5.27
N GLY A 19 -8.33 -3.11 4.83
CA GLY A 19 -9.07 -3.30 3.57
C GLY A 19 -8.16 -3.42 2.35
N ILE A 20 -7.15 -2.54 2.24
CA ILE A 20 -6.18 -2.58 1.14
C ILE A 20 -5.33 -3.87 1.19
N LEU A 21 -4.84 -4.25 2.36
CA LEU A 21 -4.00 -5.43 2.54
C LEU A 21 -4.76 -6.74 2.26
N VAL A 22 -5.99 -6.85 2.75
CA VAL A 22 -6.85 -8.01 2.50
C VAL A 22 -7.24 -8.08 1.02
N GLY A 23 -7.66 -6.95 0.44
CA GLY A 23 -8.04 -6.83 -0.97
C GLY A 23 -6.94 -7.29 -1.93
N ALA A 24 -5.74 -6.70 -1.81
CA ALA A 24 -4.64 -7.04 -2.71
C ALA A 24 -3.99 -8.38 -2.35
N GLY A 25 -3.69 -8.60 -1.07
CA GLY A 25 -2.85 -9.69 -0.62
C GLY A 25 -3.58 -11.03 -0.59
N ILE A 26 -4.72 -11.09 0.09
CA ILE A 26 -5.42 -12.35 0.31
C ILE A 26 -6.14 -12.78 -0.97
N PHE A 27 -6.90 -11.88 -1.59
CA PHE A 27 -7.68 -12.26 -2.77
C PHE A 27 -6.83 -12.46 -4.03
N ARG A 28 -5.72 -11.74 -4.24
CA ARG A 28 -4.93 -11.92 -5.47
C ARG A 28 -3.60 -12.60 -5.26
N VAL A 29 -2.73 -11.99 -4.46
CA VAL A 29 -1.33 -12.46 -4.29
C VAL A 29 -1.27 -13.88 -3.73
N THR A 30 -2.18 -14.26 -2.83
CA THR A 30 -2.20 -15.62 -2.26
C THR A 30 -2.54 -16.68 -3.33
N GLY A 31 -3.44 -16.36 -4.26
CA GLY A 31 -3.78 -17.26 -5.37
C GLY A 31 -2.60 -17.48 -6.33
N GLU A 32 -1.92 -16.41 -6.71
CA GLU A 32 -0.71 -16.47 -7.54
C GLU A 32 0.44 -17.18 -6.82
N ALA A 33 0.64 -16.90 -5.52
CA ALA A 33 1.62 -17.59 -4.70
C ALA A 33 1.29 -19.09 -4.59
N GLY A 34 0.00 -19.46 -4.51
CA GLY A 34 -0.45 -20.86 -4.53
C GLY A 34 -0.12 -21.57 -5.83
N ALA A 35 -0.23 -20.88 -6.96
CA ALA A 35 0.14 -21.44 -8.27
C ALA A 35 1.64 -21.74 -8.39
N VAL A 36 2.50 -20.95 -7.72
CA VAL A 36 3.97 -21.12 -7.78
C VAL A 36 4.51 -22.01 -6.66
N ALA A 37 4.10 -21.77 -5.42
CA ALA A 37 4.65 -22.39 -4.22
C ALA A 37 3.75 -23.52 -3.64
N GLY A 38 2.51 -23.67 -4.10
CA GLY A 38 1.61 -24.73 -3.65
C GLY A 38 1.39 -24.72 -2.13
N SER A 39 1.65 -25.85 -1.46
CA SER A 39 1.50 -25.97 -0.01
C SER A 39 2.56 -25.17 0.78
N ALA A 40 3.62 -24.67 0.14
CA ALA A 40 4.67 -23.91 0.81
C ALA A 40 4.36 -22.41 0.95
N VAL A 41 3.19 -21.94 0.49
CA VAL A 41 2.75 -20.53 0.60
C VAL A 41 2.88 -19.96 2.03
N PRO A 42 2.47 -20.65 3.11
CA PRO A 42 2.63 -20.13 4.47
C PRO A 42 4.12 -19.90 4.85
N TRP A 43 5.02 -20.77 4.38
CA TRP A 43 6.45 -20.62 4.60
C TRP A 43 7.04 -19.44 3.84
N ALA A 44 6.57 -19.20 2.61
CA ALA A 44 6.95 -18.00 1.86
C ALA A 44 6.52 -16.73 2.62
N TYR A 45 5.28 -16.67 3.12
CA TYR A 45 4.82 -15.53 3.92
C TYR A 45 5.66 -15.32 5.19
N LEU A 46 6.03 -16.38 5.90
CA LEU A 46 6.90 -16.29 7.07
C LEU A 46 8.30 -15.77 6.72
N LEU A 47 8.86 -16.17 5.58
CA LEU A 47 10.15 -15.69 5.11
C LEU A 47 10.11 -14.20 4.74
N PHE A 48 9.00 -13.73 4.15
CA PHE A 48 8.83 -12.33 3.79
C PHE A 48 8.40 -11.43 4.96
N ALA A 49 7.79 -12.00 6.02
CA ALA A 49 7.36 -11.27 7.20
C ALA A 49 8.43 -10.36 7.82
N PRO A 50 9.69 -10.80 8.09
CA PRO A 50 10.71 -9.91 8.65
C PRO A 50 11.05 -8.74 7.73
N ILE A 51 11.08 -8.95 6.41
CA ILE A 51 11.36 -7.88 5.43
C ILE A 51 10.24 -6.83 5.49
N VAL A 52 8.99 -7.27 5.52
CA VAL A 52 7.82 -6.37 5.64
C VAL A 52 7.86 -5.64 6.98
N LEU A 53 8.17 -6.32 8.08
CA LEU A 53 8.29 -5.69 9.40
C LEU A 53 9.40 -4.64 9.44
N CYS A 54 10.57 -4.89 8.85
CA CYS A 54 11.64 -3.91 8.75
C CYS A 54 11.18 -2.64 8.02
N THR A 55 10.45 -2.77 6.91
CA THR A 55 9.90 -1.60 6.20
C THR A 55 8.81 -0.89 7.01
N ALA A 56 7.94 -1.63 7.69
CA ALA A 56 6.91 -1.07 8.58
C ALA A 56 7.52 -0.30 9.76
N MET A 57 8.63 -0.79 10.32
CA MET A 57 9.39 -0.10 11.36
C MET A 57 10.01 1.21 10.84
N ALA A 58 10.57 1.20 9.64
CA ALA A 58 11.08 2.44 9.04
C ALA A 58 9.96 3.50 8.87
N TYR A 59 8.78 3.07 8.41
CA TYR A 59 7.61 3.96 8.30
C TYR A 59 7.05 4.40 9.65
N SER A 60 7.10 3.56 10.70
CA SER A 60 6.63 3.94 12.03
C SER A 60 7.52 5.02 12.65
N VAL A 61 8.85 4.88 12.53
CA VAL A 61 9.82 5.92 12.93
C VAL A 61 9.57 7.21 12.17
N PHE A 62 9.34 7.12 10.87
CA PHE A 62 9.06 8.27 10.02
C PHE A 62 7.82 9.06 10.46
N ILE A 63 6.72 8.36 10.75
CA ILE A 63 5.47 8.98 11.21
C ILE A 63 5.62 9.56 12.63
N SER A 64 6.50 8.99 13.46
CA SER A 64 6.77 9.46 14.82
C SER A 64 7.47 10.82 14.90
N THR A 65 8.12 11.26 13.80
CA THR A 65 8.81 12.55 13.74
C THR A 65 7.84 13.73 13.51
N PRO A 66 8.23 14.98 13.85
CA PRO A 66 7.40 16.18 13.63
C PRO A 66 6.98 16.43 12.18
N LEU A 67 7.67 15.80 11.22
CA LEU A 67 7.33 15.87 9.79
C LEU A 67 6.12 14.99 9.45
N GLY A 68 5.90 13.89 10.19
CA GLY A 68 4.75 12.98 10.00
C GLY A 68 3.39 13.60 10.37
N MET A 69 3.38 14.64 11.20
CA MET A 69 2.17 15.37 11.59
C MET A 69 1.77 16.49 10.62
N ARG A 70 2.58 16.75 9.58
CA ARG A 70 2.32 17.80 8.59
C ARG A 70 1.65 17.22 7.33
N PRO A 71 0.66 17.94 6.75
CA PRO A 71 0.08 17.54 5.47
C PRO A 71 1.16 17.61 4.38
N GLY A 72 1.43 16.47 3.74
CA GLY A 72 2.44 16.32 2.68
C GLY A 72 3.18 14.97 2.72
N GLY A 73 3.06 14.21 3.80
CA GLY A 73 3.41 12.79 3.86
C GLY A 73 4.82 12.49 3.35
N ALA A 74 4.94 11.51 2.46
CA ALA A 74 6.23 11.06 1.92
C ALA A 74 7.03 12.16 1.20
N TYR A 75 6.35 13.11 0.54
CA TYR A 75 7.01 14.20 -0.18
C TYR A 75 7.83 15.09 0.73
N ILE A 76 7.21 15.58 1.81
CA ILE A 76 7.85 16.53 2.75
C ILE A 76 9.09 15.94 3.38
N HIS A 77 9.05 14.64 3.65
CA HIS A 77 10.18 13.93 4.21
C HIS A 77 11.28 13.69 3.19
N ILE A 78 10.98 13.22 1.99
CA ILE A 78 12.00 13.03 0.95
C ILE A 78 12.65 14.36 0.59
N SER A 79 11.86 15.42 0.42
CA SER A 79 12.37 16.75 0.09
C SER A 79 13.23 17.34 1.20
N ARG A 80 12.93 17.04 2.48
CA ARG A 80 13.68 17.57 3.64
C ARG A 80 14.92 16.72 3.97
N THR A 81 14.85 15.41 3.85
CA THR A 81 16.01 14.52 4.06
C THR A 81 17.10 14.78 3.02
N PHE A 82 16.73 15.04 1.76
CA PHE A 82 17.68 15.35 0.69
C PHE A 82 17.95 16.85 0.50
N GLY A 83 17.29 17.72 1.27
CA GLY A 83 17.42 19.18 1.15
C GLY A 83 17.03 19.75 -0.22
N ASN A 84 16.34 18.97 -1.06
CA ASN A 84 16.06 19.32 -2.45
C ASN A 84 14.64 18.87 -2.85
N TYR A 85 13.83 19.84 -3.27
CA TYR A 85 12.43 19.64 -3.68
C TYR A 85 12.28 18.80 -4.96
N TYR A 86 13.28 18.77 -5.84
CA TYR A 86 13.25 18.01 -7.08
C TYR A 86 13.23 16.49 -6.85
N PHE A 87 14.00 15.99 -5.86
CA PHE A 87 13.98 14.56 -5.52
C PHE A 87 12.65 14.14 -4.91
N GLY A 88 12.05 14.99 -4.07
CA GLY A 88 10.69 14.77 -3.58
C GLY A 88 9.67 14.70 -4.72
N PHE A 89 9.81 15.57 -5.73
CA PHE A 89 8.89 15.61 -6.87
C PHE A 89 8.98 14.36 -7.73
N ILE A 90 10.20 13.95 -8.11
CA ILE A 90 10.42 12.75 -8.92
C ILE A 90 9.91 11.50 -8.17
N ALA A 91 10.20 11.38 -6.88
CA ALA A 91 9.72 10.25 -6.08
C ALA A 91 8.19 10.18 -6.01
N MET A 92 7.51 11.32 -5.89
CA MET A 92 6.05 11.35 -5.89
C MET A 92 5.45 11.05 -7.27
N TRP A 93 6.09 11.48 -8.36
CA TRP A 93 5.69 11.08 -9.71
C TRP A 93 5.83 9.58 -9.93
N MET A 94 6.94 8.97 -9.50
CA MET A 94 7.11 7.51 -9.56
C MET A 94 6.03 6.79 -8.75
N LYS A 95 5.73 7.28 -7.54
CA LYS A 95 4.67 6.72 -6.70
C LYS A 95 3.28 6.87 -7.34
N PHE A 96 3.03 7.99 -8.03
CA PHE A 96 1.79 8.21 -8.75
C PHE A 96 1.59 7.20 -9.88
N PHE A 97 2.63 6.93 -10.69
CA PHE A 97 2.56 5.88 -11.72
C PHE A 97 2.43 4.48 -11.13
N ALA A 98 3.08 4.20 -9.99
CA ALA A 98 2.92 2.93 -9.29
C ALA A 98 1.46 2.68 -8.86
N PHE A 99 0.73 3.74 -8.47
CA PHE A 99 -0.70 3.61 -8.15
C PHE A 99 -1.57 3.26 -9.36
N PHE A 100 -1.26 3.75 -10.57
CA PHE A 100 -1.97 3.30 -11.77
C PHE A 100 -1.81 1.79 -11.97
N GLY A 101 -0.58 1.28 -11.85
CA GLY A 101 -0.32 -0.15 -11.94
C GLY A 101 -1.09 -0.95 -10.88
N ALA A 102 -1.09 -0.48 -9.63
CA ALA A 102 -1.81 -1.12 -8.54
C ALA A 102 -3.34 -1.13 -8.75
N ILE A 103 -3.92 -0.03 -9.23
CA ILE A 103 -5.36 0.07 -9.52
C ILE A 103 -5.75 -0.82 -10.70
N SER A 104 -4.97 -0.79 -11.79
CA SER A 104 -5.21 -1.66 -12.94
C SER A 104 -5.13 -3.13 -12.57
N PHE A 105 -4.14 -3.51 -11.76
CA PHE A 105 -3.99 -4.89 -11.26
C PHE A 105 -5.20 -5.32 -10.40
N MET A 106 -5.65 -4.45 -9.49
CA MET A 106 -6.86 -4.69 -8.69
C MET A 106 -8.12 -4.82 -9.56
N ALA A 107 -8.27 -3.99 -10.59
CA ALA A 107 -9.42 -4.01 -11.49
C ALA A 107 -9.48 -5.31 -12.30
N ILE A 108 -8.32 -5.78 -12.81
CA ILE A 108 -8.22 -7.08 -13.50
C ILE A 108 -8.58 -8.21 -12.53
N SER A 109 -8.00 -8.20 -11.33
CA SER A 109 -8.31 -9.22 -10.32
C SER A 109 -9.81 -9.26 -9.99
N LEU A 110 -10.48 -8.11 -9.89
CA LEU A 110 -11.92 -8.06 -9.69
C LEU A 110 -12.66 -8.67 -10.87
N GLY A 111 -12.26 -8.36 -12.10
CA GLY A 111 -12.79 -8.96 -13.32
C GLY A 111 -12.72 -10.48 -13.31
N ASP A 112 -11.54 -11.04 -12.99
CA ASP A 112 -11.34 -12.49 -12.89
C ASP A 112 -12.30 -13.11 -11.86
N TYR A 113 -12.48 -12.46 -10.70
CA TYR A 113 -13.43 -12.94 -9.68
C TYR A 113 -14.90 -12.83 -10.12
N MET A 114 -15.27 -11.82 -10.90
CA MET A 114 -16.64 -11.69 -11.39
C MET A 114 -17.02 -12.80 -12.37
N THR A 115 -16.07 -13.34 -13.15
CA THR A 115 -16.35 -14.47 -14.07
C THR A 115 -16.86 -15.72 -13.34
N PHE A 116 -16.50 -15.90 -12.07
CA PHE A 116 -17.03 -16.97 -11.24
C PHE A 116 -18.53 -16.77 -10.90
N PHE A 117 -18.96 -15.52 -10.72
CA PHE A 117 -20.34 -15.19 -10.36
C PHE A 117 -21.25 -15.00 -11.57
N ILE A 118 -20.70 -14.54 -12.69
CA ILE A 118 -21.39 -14.39 -13.98
C ILE A 118 -20.58 -15.16 -15.03
N PRO A 119 -20.75 -16.49 -15.12
CA PRO A 119 -20.31 -17.23 -16.29
C PRO A 119 -21.16 -16.77 -17.47
N ASP A 120 -20.55 -16.45 -18.63
CA ASP A 120 -21.18 -16.08 -19.92
C ASP A 120 -21.24 -14.60 -20.33
N SER A 121 -20.27 -13.76 -19.93
CA SER A 121 -19.98 -12.48 -20.63
C SER A 121 -18.65 -12.49 -21.36
#